data_AF-A0A7Y3MRL0-F1
#
_entry.id   AF-A0A7Y3MRL0-F1
#
_cell.length_a   1.000
_cell.length_b   1.000
_cell.length_c   1.000
_cell.angle_alpha   90.00
_cell.angle_beta   90.00
_cell.angle_gamma   90.00
#
_symmetry.space_group_name_H-M   'P 1'
#
loop_
_entity.id
_entity.type
_entity.pdbx_description
1 polymer ?
#
loop_
_entity_poly.entity_id
_entity_poly.type
_entity_poly.pdbx_seq_one_letter_code
_entity_poly.pdbx_strand_id
1 'polypeptide(L)'
;MSIFPLPVFEADADPHHRSALTDEEIYAQLAPPTTIVVRFGAMKLVGEFRYSGDAKPGCGTKLVVRTHRGTELAEMLTTTCENAGCSKSVTRKELLGYVENSGGRDFPFHGKGRVLRVATVEDLNRHSALQSDKPKQIRVCRELITELGLDMKLVEGEPILGGELLTFYYMAEERVDFRELVR
;
A
#
# COMPACT_ATOMS: atom_id res chain seq x y z
N MET A 1 -8.50 -26.69 -25.61
CA MET A 1 -9.92 -26.74 -25.20
C MET A 1 -10.44 -25.32 -25.26
N SER A 2 -11.41 -25.03 -26.12
CA SER A 2 -12.06 -23.73 -26.22
C SER A 2 -13.09 -23.60 -25.11
N ILE A 3 -12.98 -22.57 -24.28
CA ILE A 3 -14.00 -22.23 -23.29
C ILE A 3 -15.14 -21.57 -24.06
N PHE A 4 -16.27 -22.26 -24.21
CA PHE A 4 -17.49 -21.65 -24.73
C PHE A 4 -18.20 -20.93 -23.58
N PRO A 5 -18.58 -19.65 -23.74
CA PRO A 5 -19.41 -18.98 -22.75
C PRO A 5 -20.73 -19.75 -22.64
N LEU A 6 -21.17 -20.02 -21.40
CA LEU A 6 -22.47 -20.62 -21.16
C LEU A 6 -23.55 -19.69 -21.74
N PRO A 7 -24.58 -20.23 -22.42
CA PRO A 7 -25.69 -19.41 -22.87
C PRO A 7 -26.37 -18.78 -21.65
N VAL A 8 -26.33 -17.45 -21.56
CA VAL A 8 -27.09 -16.70 -20.57
C VAL A 8 -28.53 -16.70 -21.07
N PHE A 9 -29.41 -17.42 -20.39
CA PHE A 9 -30.84 -17.42 -20.72
C PHE A 9 -31.43 -16.07 -20.30
N GLU A 10 -32.17 -15.39 -21.18
CA GLU A 10 -32.81 -14.09 -20.88
C GLU A 10 -33.68 -14.13 -19.61
N ALA A 11 -34.20 -15.30 -19.24
CA ALA A 11 -34.95 -15.53 -18.01
C ALA A 11 -34.10 -15.41 -16.72
N ASP A 12 -32.79 -15.76 -16.77
CA ASP A 12 -31.88 -15.64 -15.63
C ASP A 12 -31.41 -14.18 -15.42
N ALA A 13 -31.55 -13.34 -16.45
CA ALA A 13 -31.26 -11.91 -16.38
C ALA A 13 -32.40 -11.10 -15.75
N ASP A 14 -33.63 -11.64 -15.72
CA ASP A 14 -34.79 -10.99 -15.11
C ASP A 14 -34.70 -11.02 -13.57
N PRO A 15 -34.64 -9.84 -12.90
CA PRO A 15 -34.60 -9.73 -11.45
C PRO A 15 -35.74 -10.46 -10.73
N HIS A 16 -36.90 -10.65 -11.38
CA HIS A 16 -38.07 -11.33 -10.81
C HIS A 16 -37.98 -12.86 -10.85
N HIS A 17 -37.13 -13.41 -11.72
CA HIS A 17 -37.00 -14.85 -11.94
C HIS A 17 -35.69 -15.44 -11.39
N ARG A 18 -34.77 -14.59 -10.89
CA ARG A 18 -33.50 -15.02 -10.28
C ARG A 18 -33.54 -15.02 -8.74
N SER A 19 -32.81 -15.96 -8.15
CA SER A 19 -32.68 -16.12 -6.69
C SER A 19 -31.49 -15.37 -6.07
N ALA A 20 -30.57 -14.88 -6.90
CA ALA A 20 -29.38 -14.15 -6.48
C ALA A 20 -29.29 -12.81 -7.22
N LEU A 21 -28.78 -11.80 -6.52
CA LEU A 21 -28.41 -10.52 -7.14
C LEU A 21 -27.23 -10.72 -8.09
N THR A 22 -27.18 -9.89 -9.13
CA THR A 22 -26.00 -9.81 -10.01
C THR A 22 -24.84 -9.15 -9.28
N ASP A 23 -23.61 -9.41 -9.74
CA ASP A 23 -22.41 -8.76 -9.22
C ASP A 23 -22.49 -7.23 -9.30
N GLU A 24 -23.13 -6.69 -10.35
CA GLU A 24 -23.35 -5.24 -10.51
C GLU A 24 -24.28 -4.68 -9.44
N GLU A 25 -25.37 -5.38 -9.10
CA GLU A 25 -26.30 -4.97 -8.04
C GLU A 25 -25.69 -5.10 -6.65
N ILE A 26 -24.95 -6.19 -6.41
CA ILE A 26 -24.19 -6.38 -5.17
C ILE A 26 -23.21 -5.23 -5.01
N TYR A 27 -22.45 -4.91 -6.07
CA TYR A 27 -21.51 -3.81 -6.05
C TYR A 27 -22.21 -2.46 -5.83
N ALA A 28 -23.36 -2.22 -6.44
CA ALA A 28 -24.13 -0.98 -6.28
C ALA A 28 -24.57 -0.76 -4.82
N GLN A 29 -24.95 -1.82 -4.11
CA GLN A 29 -25.38 -1.75 -2.71
C GLN A 29 -24.24 -1.48 -1.71
N LEU A 30 -22.99 -1.76 -2.09
CA LEU A 30 -21.84 -1.50 -1.22
C LEU A 30 -21.67 0.00 -0.96
N ALA A 31 -21.34 0.37 0.28
CA ALA A 31 -20.85 1.71 0.58
C ALA A 31 -19.33 1.77 0.40
N PRO A 32 -18.75 2.89 -0.08
CA PRO A 32 -17.31 3.08 -0.07
C PRO A 32 -16.77 3.10 1.38
N PRO A 33 -15.58 2.54 1.63
CA PRO A 33 -15.01 2.50 2.98
C PRO A 33 -14.60 3.91 3.44
N THR A 34 -14.76 4.21 4.73
CA THR A 34 -14.32 5.50 5.30
C THR A 34 -12.85 5.50 5.72
N THR A 35 -12.31 4.32 6.04
CA THR A 35 -10.89 4.08 6.31
C THR A 35 -10.42 2.86 5.55
N ILE A 36 -9.13 2.85 5.20
CA ILE A 36 -8.48 1.74 4.51
C ILE A 36 -7.19 1.42 5.24
N VAL A 37 -6.98 0.13 5.52
CA VAL A 37 -5.70 -0.37 6.03
C VAL A 37 -4.78 -0.63 4.85
N VAL A 38 -3.65 0.06 4.84
CA VAL A 38 -2.66 0.00 3.77
C VAL A 38 -1.31 -0.46 4.30
N ARG A 39 -0.56 -1.13 3.44
CA ARG A 39 0.85 -1.42 3.62
C ARG A 39 1.66 -0.56 2.66
N PHE A 40 2.71 0.07 3.14
CA PHE A 40 3.54 0.97 2.34
C PHE A 40 5.01 0.87 2.71
N GLY A 41 5.85 1.31 1.78
CA GLY A 41 7.30 1.31 1.88
C GLY A 41 8.02 -0.04 1.88
N ALA A 42 9.34 0.02 1.81
CA ALA A 42 10.22 -1.15 1.77
C ALA A 42 10.17 -1.95 3.09
N MET A 43 10.03 -1.23 4.20
CA MET A 43 9.86 -1.80 5.53
C MET A 43 8.45 -2.36 5.79
N LYS A 44 7.54 -2.31 4.80
CA LYS A 44 6.17 -2.83 4.91
C LYS A 44 5.39 -2.25 6.11
N LEU A 45 5.55 -0.94 6.32
CA LEU A 45 4.82 -0.21 7.35
C LEU A 45 3.32 -0.34 7.11
N VAL A 46 2.54 -0.37 8.19
CA VAL A 46 1.09 -0.49 8.12
C VAL A 46 0.46 0.81 8.61
N GLY A 47 -0.67 1.20 8.03
CA GLY A 47 -1.44 2.34 8.51
C GLY A 47 -2.92 2.21 8.19
N GLU A 48 -3.77 2.67 9.11
CA GLU A 48 -5.19 2.89 8.84
C GLU A 48 -5.37 4.36 8.47
N PHE A 49 -5.69 4.62 7.21
CA PHE A 49 -5.81 5.99 6.68
C PHE A 49 -7.24 6.27 6.26
N ARG A 50 -7.66 7.54 6.43
CA ARG A 50 -8.97 7.98 5.94
C ARG A 50 -9.02 7.93 4.43
N TYR A 51 -10.18 7.53 3.91
CA TYR A 51 -10.50 7.52 2.49
C TYR A 51 -11.82 8.28 2.29
N SER A 52 -11.86 9.08 1.24
CA SER A 52 -13.02 9.94 0.91
C SER A 52 -13.37 9.88 -0.58
N GLY A 53 -12.97 8.81 -1.26
CA GLY A 53 -13.31 8.61 -2.66
C GLY A 53 -14.51 7.69 -2.81
N ASP A 54 -15.10 7.70 -4.00
CA ASP A 54 -16.32 6.93 -4.30
C ASP A 54 -16.02 5.49 -4.72
N ALA A 55 -14.77 5.19 -5.09
CA ALA A 55 -14.38 3.86 -5.52
C ALA A 55 -14.41 2.88 -4.34
N LYS A 56 -14.69 1.62 -4.65
CA LYS A 56 -14.71 0.52 -3.67
C LYS A 56 -13.53 -0.41 -3.95
N PRO A 57 -12.29 -0.01 -3.59
CA PRO A 57 -11.12 -0.80 -3.90
C PRO A 57 -11.15 -2.13 -3.15
N GLY A 58 -10.74 -3.20 -3.84
CA GLY A 58 -10.55 -4.51 -3.24
C GLY A 58 -9.16 -4.69 -2.61
N CYS A 59 -8.97 -5.75 -1.83
CA CYS A 59 -7.65 -6.10 -1.29
C CYS A 59 -6.62 -6.26 -2.42
N GLY A 60 -5.38 -5.84 -2.16
CA GLY A 60 -4.29 -5.82 -3.15
C GLY A 60 -4.30 -4.60 -4.06
N THR A 61 -5.38 -3.81 -4.08
CA THR A 61 -5.45 -2.58 -4.88
C THR A 61 -4.30 -1.65 -4.53
N LYS A 62 -3.63 -1.12 -5.56
CA LYS A 62 -2.62 -0.09 -5.38
C LYS A 62 -3.28 1.27 -5.22
N LEU A 63 -2.88 1.98 -4.18
CA LEU A 63 -3.42 3.27 -3.80
C LEU A 63 -2.29 4.29 -3.76
N VAL A 64 -2.60 5.54 -4.10
CA VAL A 64 -1.71 6.66 -3.79
C VAL A 64 -2.10 7.19 -2.41
N VAL A 65 -1.13 7.25 -1.51
CA VAL A 65 -1.35 7.67 -0.13
C VAL A 65 -0.40 8.80 0.25
N ARG A 66 -0.85 9.67 1.14
CA ARG A 66 0.01 10.66 1.81
C ARG A 66 0.32 10.15 3.21
N THR A 67 1.59 9.84 3.46
CA THR A 67 2.11 9.39 4.75
C THR A 67 2.91 10.51 5.42
N HIS A 68 3.55 10.21 6.54
CA HIS A 68 4.51 11.10 7.18
C HIS A 68 5.81 11.26 6.37
N ARG A 69 6.10 10.34 5.43
CA ARG A 69 7.31 10.34 4.58
C ARG A 69 7.12 11.15 3.30
N GLY A 70 5.88 11.28 2.84
CA GLY A 70 5.54 12.00 1.62
C GLY A 70 4.40 11.31 0.87
N THR A 71 4.37 11.49 -0.45
CA THR A 71 3.37 10.85 -1.31
C THR A 71 3.95 9.56 -1.86
N GLU A 72 3.28 8.44 -1.63
CA GLU A 72 3.82 7.14 -1.99
C GLU A 72 2.75 6.15 -2.44
N LEU A 73 3.21 5.07 -3.07
CA LEU A 73 2.37 3.97 -3.48
C LEU A 73 2.18 3.03 -2.28
N ALA A 74 0.94 2.66 -2.01
CA ALA A 74 0.60 1.68 -0.99
C ALA A 74 -0.28 0.59 -1.56
N GLU A 75 -0.32 -0.54 -0.86
CA GLU A 75 -1.18 -1.66 -1.17
C GLU A 75 -2.23 -1.82 -0.08
N MET A 76 -3.49 -1.89 -0.49
CA MET A 76 -4.60 -2.19 0.40
C MET A 76 -4.49 -3.62 0.93
N LEU A 77 -4.48 -3.80 2.25
CA LEU A 77 -4.40 -5.14 2.86
C LEU A 77 -5.77 -5.76 3.04
N THR A 78 -6.62 -5.08 3.80
CA THR A 78 -7.97 -5.53 4.15
C THR A 78 -8.82 -4.31 4.49
N THR A 79 -10.13 -4.43 4.31
CA THR A 79 -11.07 -3.44 4.85
C THR A 79 -11.39 -3.79 6.29
N THR A 80 -11.45 -2.78 7.16
CA THR A 80 -12.15 -2.86 8.45
C THR A 80 -13.67 -2.76 8.30
N CYS A 81 -14.15 -2.61 7.06
CA CYS A 81 -15.56 -2.53 6.72
C CYS A 81 -16.16 -3.95 6.68
N GLU A 82 -17.22 -4.15 7.47
CA GLU A 82 -18.05 -5.37 7.49
C GLU A 82 -18.84 -5.56 6.19
N ASN A 83 -19.07 -4.48 5.43
CA ASN A 83 -20.00 -4.49 4.30
C ASN A 83 -19.43 -5.09 3.01
N ALA A 84 -18.11 -5.31 2.88
CA ALA A 84 -17.50 -5.67 1.60
C ALA A 84 -17.64 -7.17 1.22
N GLY A 85 -18.41 -7.98 1.95
CA GLY A 85 -18.58 -9.41 1.67
C GLY A 85 -17.26 -10.20 1.67
N CYS A 86 -16.16 -9.62 2.18
CA CYS A 86 -14.86 -10.24 2.17
C CYS A 86 -14.76 -11.18 3.36
N SER A 87 -14.73 -12.49 3.13
CA SER A 87 -14.50 -13.51 4.17
C SER A 87 -13.17 -13.36 4.93
N LYS A 88 -12.34 -12.37 4.55
CA LYS A 88 -11.05 -12.02 5.13
C LYS A 88 -11.01 -10.60 5.71
N SER A 89 -12.16 -9.91 5.85
CA SER A 89 -12.23 -8.65 6.59
C SER A 89 -11.95 -8.93 8.07
N VAL A 90 -11.13 -8.09 8.69
CA VAL A 90 -10.94 -8.10 10.15
C VAL A 90 -11.64 -6.89 10.73
N THR A 91 -12.33 -7.08 11.85
CA THR A 91 -12.94 -5.97 12.56
C THR A 91 -11.85 -5.01 13.04
N ARG A 92 -12.22 -3.73 13.23
CA ARG A 92 -11.29 -2.74 13.79
C ARG A 92 -10.76 -3.17 15.16
N LYS A 93 -11.59 -3.84 15.96
CA LYS A 93 -11.20 -4.35 17.29
C LYS A 93 -10.12 -5.44 17.18
N GLU A 94 -10.27 -6.38 16.24
CA GLU A 94 -9.26 -7.42 16.00
C GLU A 94 -7.94 -6.84 15.49
N LEU A 95 -8.00 -5.86 14.58
CA LEU A 95 -6.82 -5.16 14.10
C LEU A 95 -6.07 -4.48 15.25
N LEU A 96 -6.77 -3.71 16.08
CA LEU A 96 -6.17 -3.03 17.23
C LEU A 96 -5.63 -4.02 18.26
N GLY A 97 -6.33 -5.13 18.49
CA GLY A 97 -5.85 -6.21 19.34
C GLY A 97 -4.57 -6.85 18.79
N TYR A 98 -4.48 -7.06 17.48
CA TYR A 98 -3.27 -7.57 16.84
C TYR A 98 -2.10 -6.60 16.99
N VAL A 99 -2.32 -5.30 16.76
CA VAL A 99 -1.32 -4.24 16.95
C VAL A 99 -0.78 -4.24 18.38
N GLU A 100 -1.68 -4.26 19.37
CA GLU A 100 -1.31 -4.28 20.79
C GLU A 100 -0.46 -5.51 21.12
N ASN A 101 -0.90 -6.69 20.70
CA ASN A 101 -0.20 -7.96 20.93
C ASN A 101 1.14 -8.07 20.18
N SER A 102 1.35 -7.26 19.13
CA SER A 102 2.54 -7.29 18.28
C SER A 102 3.57 -6.20 18.63
N GLY A 103 3.53 -5.67 19.85
CA GLY A 103 4.46 -4.63 20.33
C GLY A 103 3.82 -3.27 20.58
N GLY A 104 2.49 -3.15 20.46
CA GLY A 104 1.74 -1.96 20.84
C GLY A 104 2.27 -0.68 20.20
N ARG A 105 2.91 0.17 21.02
CA ARG A 105 3.50 1.44 20.56
C ARG A 105 4.67 1.26 19.58
N ASP A 106 5.38 0.14 19.68
CA ASP A 106 6.55 -0.16 18.85
C ASP A 106 6.16 -0.90 17.56
N PHE A 107 4.92 -1.37 17.46
CA PHE A 107 4.40 -1.93 16.22
C PHE A 107 4.30 -0.82 15.16
N PRO A 108 4.73 -1.05 13.89
CA PRO A 108 4.85 -0.02 12.86
C PRO A 108 3.50 0.41 12.26
N PHE A 109 2.53 0.75 13.11
CA PHE A 109 1.19 1.19 12.76
C PHE A 109 1.07 2.70 12.83
N HIS A 110 0.66 3.30 11.72
CA HIS A 110 0.54 4.75 11.59
C HIS A 110 -0.92 5.15 11.43
N GLY A 111 -1.42 5.97 12.35
CA GLY A 111 -2.76 6.57 12.26
C GLY A 111 -2.82 7.92 11.54
N LYS A 112 -1.65 8.50 11.19
CA LYS A 112 -1.55 9.81 10.53
C LYS A 112 -1.23 9.63 9.06
N GLY A 113 -2.24 9.82 8.22
CA GLY A 113 -2.14 9.78 6.77
C GLY A 113 -3.51 9.84 6.11
N ARG A 114 -3.53 9.87 4.78
CA ARG A 114 -4.78 9.81 4.00
C ARG A 114 -4.56 9.05 2.69
N VAL A 115 -5.57 8.28 2.30
CA VAL A 115 -5.64 7.72 0.94
C VAL A 115 -6.10 8.84 0.01
N LEU A 116 -5.31 9.11 -1.03
CA LEU A 116 -5.64 10.14 -2.02
C LEU A 116 -6.61 9.61 -3.06
N ARG A 117 -6.29 8.44 -3.64
CA ARG A 117 -7.05 7.81 -4.72
C ARG A 117 -6.50 6.42 -5.04
N VAL A 118 -7.23 5.67 -5.86
CA VAL A 118 -6.68 4.50 -6.55
C VAL A 118 -5.53 4.92 -7.46
N ALA A 119 -4.47 4.12 -7.49
CA ALA A 119 -3.32 4.38 -8.35
C ALA A 119 -3.73 4.23 -9.82
N THR A 120 -3.37 5.22 -10.62
CA THR A 120 -3.55 5.19 -12.07
C THR A 120 -2.39 4.44 -12.71
N VAL A 121 -2.55 4.11 -13.99
CA VAL A 121 -1.47 3.51 -14.80
C VAL A 121 -0.23 4.42 -14.82
N GLU A 122 -0.41 5.74 -14.86
CA GLU A 122 0.69 6.70 -14.81
C GLU A 122 1.48 6.61 -13.50
N ASP A 123 0.80 6.49 -12.36
CA ASP A 123 1.46 6.34 -11.06
C ASP A 123 2.25 5.03 -10.99
N LEU A 124 1.70 3.95 -11.54
CA LEU A 124 2.36 2.64 -11.57
C LEU A 124 3.61 2.68 -12.47
N ASN A 125 3.52 3.32 -13.64
CA ASN A 125 4.65 3.50 -14.54
C ASN A 125 5.74 4.37 -13.88
N ARG A 126 5.35 5.47 -13.23
CA ARG A 126 6.27 6.33 -12.50
C ARG A 126 6.95 5.58 -11.35
N HIS A 127 6.19 4.81 -10.58
CA HIS A 127 6.74 3.97 -9.52
C HIS A 127 7.73 2.95 -10.09
N SER A 128 7.39 2.29 -11.20
CA SER A 128 8.28 1.34 -11.85
C SER A 128 9.58 1.99 -12.33
N ALA A 129 9.52 3.22 -12.88
CA ALA A 129 10.70 3.97 -13.26
C ALA A 129 11.60 4.32 -12.06
N LEU A 130 10.99 4.75 -10.94
CA LEU A 130 11.74 4.98 -9.69
C LEU A 130 12.44 3.70 -9.20
N GLN A 131 11.77 2.55 -9.31
CA GLN A 131 12.37 1.27 -8.93
C GLN A 131 13.49 0.84 -9.90
N SER A 132 13.41 1.16 -11.19
CA SER A 132 14.50 0.89 -12.14
C SER A 132 15.71 1.79 -11.94
N ASP A 133 15.51 3.01 -11.43
CA ASP A 133 16.60 3.95 -11.13
C ASP A 133 17.27 3.68 -9.77
N LYS A 134 16.55 3.01 -8.85
CA LYS A 134 17.02 2.66 -7.51
C LYS A 134 18.43 2.03 -7.48
N PRO A 135 18.80 1.04 -8.32
CA PRO A 135 20.14 0.44 -8.30
C PRO A 135 21.26 1.46 -8.55
N LYS A 136 21.00 2.47 -9.40
CA LYS A 136 21.96 3.56 -9.66
C LYS A 136 22.12 4.43 -8.41
N GLN A 137 21.03 4.81 -7.75
CA GLN A 137 21.07 5.59 -6.50
C GLN A 137 21.83 4.85 -5.39
N ILE A 138 21.57 3.54 -5.24
CA ILE A 138 22.28 2.68 -4.29
C ILE A 138 23.78 2.63 -4.59
N ARG A 139 24.16 2.51 -5.88
CA ARG A 139 25.57 2.50 -6.29
C ARG A 139 26.28 3.80 -5.89
N VAL A 140 25.70 4.95 -6.24
CA VAL A 140 26.27 6.26 -5.92
C VAL A 140 26.42 6.42 -4.40
N CYS A 141 25.40 6.05 -3.62
CA CYS A 141 25.46 6.11 -2.16
C CYS A 141 26.59 5.22 -1.59
N ARG A 142 26.82 4.02 -2.15
CA ARG A 142 27.95 3.16 -1.74
C ARG A 142 29.32 3.76 -2.06
N GLU A 143 29.46 4.40 -3.21
CA GLU A 143 30.68 5.09 -3.61
C GLU A 143 31.00 6.22 -2.59
N LEU A 144 30.00 7.05 -2.26
CA LEU A 144 30.14 8.11 -1.24
C LEU A 144 30.46 7.58 0.16
N ILE A 145 29.81 6.50 0.60
CA ILE A 145 30.11 5.83 1.88
C ILE A 145 31.58 5.40 1.93
N THR A 146 32.10 4.87 0.82
CA THR A 146 33.49 4.43 0.72
C THR A 146 34.46 5.60 0.74
N GLU A 147 34.18 6.65 -0.03
CA GLU A 147 35.00 7.87 -0.10
C GLU A 147 35.07 8.61 1.24
N LEU A 148 33.97 8.64 1.99
CA LEU A 148 33.89 9.26 3.31
C LEU A 148 34.39 8.35 4.45
N GLY A 149 34.76 7.09 4.15
CA GLY A 149 35.25 6.13 5.15
C GLY A 149 34.22 5.80 6.23
N LEU A 150 32.92 5.83 5.90
CA LEU A 150 31.85 5.58 6.86
C LEU A 150 31.70 4.08 7.12
N ASP A 151 31.83 3.66 8.38
CA ASP A 151 31.68 2.26 8.79
C ASP A 151 30.20 1.84 8.85
N MET A 152 29.62 1.62 7.68
CA MET A 152 28.25 1.14 7.52
C MET A 152 28.06 0.28 6.28
N LYS A 153 27.08 -0.61 6.34
CA LYS A 153 26.63 -1.43 5.21
C LYS A 153 25.28 -0.96 4.71
N LEU A 154 25.25 -0.43 3.49
CA LEU A 154 24.00 -0.04 2.82
C LEU A 154 23.16 -1.27 2.45
N VAL A 155 21.94 -1.33 2.97
CA VAL A 155 20.98 -2.43 2.79
C VAL A 155 20.01 -2.14 1.65
N GLU A 156 19.37 -0.97 1.63
CA GLU A 156 18.31 -0.64 0.67
C GLU A 156 18.21 0.87 0.44
N GLY A 157 17.71 1.27 -0.74
CA GLY A 157 17.29 2.64 -1.04
C GLY A 157 15.80 2.68 -1.36
N GLU A 158 15.08 3.68 -0.89
CA GLU A 158 13.64 3.76 -1.04
C GLU A 158 13.22 5.16 -1.53
N PRO A 159 13.19 5.37 -2.86
CA PRO A 159 12.53 6.54 -3.43
C PRO A 159 11.00 6.38 -3.33
N ILE A 160 10.32 7.44 -2.90
CA ILE A 160 8.85 7.47 -2.86
C ILE A 160 8.26 8.13 -4.11
N LEU A 161 6.99 7.82 -4.40
CA LEU A 161 6.30 8.21 -5.64
C LEU A 161 6.34 9.73 -5.92
N GLY A 162 6.11 10.54 -4.90
CA GLY A 162 6.10 12.00 -5.02
C GLY A 162 7.50 12.63 -5.08
N GLY A 163 8.56 11.83 -4.91
CA GLY A 163 9.94 12.30 -4.96
C GLY A 163 10.35 13.19 -3.79
N GLU A 164 9.53 13.31 -2.73
CA GLU A 164 9.82 14.20 -1.60
C GLU A 164 10.93 13.64 -0.69
N LEU A 165 11.12 12.32 -0.69
CA LEU A 165 12.10 11.64 0.15
C LEU A 165 12.76 10.46 -0.59
N LEU A 166 14.07 10.33 -0.43
CA LEU A 166 14.84 9.13 -0.75
C LEU A 166 15.44 8.60 0.55
N THR A 167 14.94 7.47 1.03
CA THR A 167 15.40 6.89 2.30
C THR A 167 16.46 5.84 2.03
N PHE A 168 17.56 5.85 2.77
CA PHE A 168 18.56 4.78 2.73
C PHE A 168 18.56 4.02 4.05
N TYR A 169 18.51 2.70 3.96
CA TYR A 169 18.60 1.80 5.10
C TYR A 169 20.01 1.23 5.17
N TYR A 170 20.64 1.29 6.35
CA TYR A 170 21.97 0.77 6.57
C TYR A 170 22.07 0.02 7.90
N MET A 171 23.08 -0.83 8.02
CA MET A 171 23.49 -1.44 9.28
C MET A 171 24.88 -0.93 9.65
N ALA A 172 25.11 -0.72 10.94
CA ALA A 172 26.41 -0.36 11.49
C ALA A 172 26.54 -0.96 12.89
N GLU A 173 27.75 -1.33 13.30
CA GLU A 173 28.01 -1.84 14.65
C GLU A 173 28.01 -0.70 15.68
N GLU A 174 28.56 0.45 15.29
CA GLU A 174 28.60 1.66 16.09
C GLU A 174 27.79 2.80 15.47
N ARG A 175 27.64 3.89 16.23
CA ARG A 175 26.96 5.10 15.75
C ARG A 175 27.79 5.76 14.65
N VAL A 176 27.20 5.88 13.47
CA VAL A 176 27.82 6.58 12.33
C VAL A 176 27.33 8.01 12.22
N ASP A 177 28.25 8.94 12.01
CA ASP A 177 27.94 10.33 11.65
C ASP A 177 27.86 10.49 10.13
N PHE A 178 26.65 10.54 9.60
CA PHE A 178 26.37 10.59 8.17
C PHE A 178 26.12 12.01 7.65
N ARG A 179 26.41 13.07 8.43
CA ARG A 179 26.08 14.45 8.03
C ARG A 179 26.75 14.90 6.74
N GLU A 180 27.98 14.47 6.48
CA GLU A 180 28.68 14.77 5.22
C GLU A 180 28.09 14.00 4.03
N LEU A 181 27.45 12.85 4.26
CA LEU A 181 26.80 12.05 3.20
C LEU A 181 25.50 12.69 2.68
N VAL A 182 24.84 13.51 3.49
CA VAL A 182 23.53 14.12 3.17
C VAL A 182 23.60 15.61 2.80
N ARG A 183 24.81 16.15 2.66
CA ARG A 183 25.06 17.52 2.14
C ARG A 183 25.05 17.53 0.62
#